data_AF-K9Z8P9-F1
#
_entry.id   AF-K9Z8P9-F1
#
_cell.length_a   1.000
_cell.length_b   1.000
_cell.length_c   1.000
_cell.angle_alpha   90.00
_cell.angle_beta   90.00
_cell.angle_gamma   90.00
#
_symmetry.space_group_name_H-M   'P 1'
#
loop_
_entity.id
_entity.type
_entity.pdbx_description
1 polymer ?
#
loop_
_entity_poly.entity_id
_entity_poly.type
_entity_poly.pdbx_seq_one_letter_code
_entity_poly.pdbx_strand_id
1 'polypeptide(L)'
;MNKAQNLFKNIPFLVEGEEFLELLKCRNIAIERIVSSEKPDNKIYKQLQDEWVILIRGEATLKINDNVINIKAGDYVFIQAQTPHQVLTTSNNCL
;
A
#
# COMPACT_ATOMS: atom_id res chain seq x y z
N MET A 1 26.16 -10.72 8.40
CA MET A 1 25.60 -11.43 7.23
C MET A 1 24.24 -10.84 6.92
N ASN A 2 23.96 -10.52 5.66
CA ASN A 2 22.62 -10.08 5.25
C ASN A 2 21.67 -11.29 5.35
N LYS A 3 20.58 -11.15 6.11
CA LYS A 3 19.56 -12.19 6.28
C LYS A 3 18.36 -11.88 5.40
N ALA A 4 17.86 -12.88 4.68
CA ALA A 4 16.64 -12.74 3.91
C ALA A 4 15.45 -12.42 4.84
N GLN A 5 14.68 -11.40 4.48
CA GLN A 5 13.41 -11.04 5.12
C GLN A 5 12.25 -11.57 4.27
N ASN A 6 11.04 -11.62 4.83
CA ASN A 6 9.87 -12.17 4.17
C ASN A 6 8.65 -11.28 4.44
N LEU A 7 8.00 -10.80 3.36
CA LEU A 7 6.84 -9.90 3.44
C LEU A 7 5.65 -10.52 4.19
N PHE A 8 5.53 -11.85 4.16
CA PHE A 8 4.45 -12.62 4.75
C PHE A 8 4.68 -13.03 6.21
N LYS A 9 5.83 -12.68 6.81
CA LYS A 9 6.11 -12.93 8.22
C LYS A 9 5.75 -11.72 9.08
N ASN A 10 5.34 -11.97 10.32
CA ASN A 10 4.98 -10.93 11.29
C ASN A 10 3.97 -9.93 10.70
N ILE A 11 2.90 -10.45 10.09
CA ILE A 11 1.78 -9.63 9.64
C ILE A 11 0.90 -9.36 10.87
N PRO A 12 0.67 -8.08 11.23
CA PRO A 12 -0.27 -7.76 12.30
C PRO A 12 -1.69 -8.18 11.90
N PHE A 13 -2.52 -8.48 12.89
CA PHE A 13 -3.96 -8.55 12.69
C PHE A 13 -4.55 -7.16 12.97
N LEU A 14 -5.12 -6.53 11.95
CA LEU A 14 -5.70 -5.19 12.06
C LEU A 14 -7.23 -5.27 12.08
N VAL A 15 -7.84 -4.63 13.08
CA VAL A 15 -9.30 -4.47 13.16
C VAL A 15 -9.77 -3.32 12.25
N GLU A 16 -8.99 -2.25 12.19
CA GLU A 16 -9.21 -1.07 11.37
C GLU A 16 -7.85 -0.42 11.00
N GLY A 17 -7.88 0.45 10.00
CA GLY A 17 -6.72 1.21 9.55
C GLY A 17 -5.68 0.37 8.80
N GLU A 18 -4.46 0.89 8.81
CA GLU A 18 -3.32 0.39 8.04
C GLU A 18 -2.03 0.42 8.89
N GLU A 19 -1.18 -0.61 8.75
CA GLU A 19 0.19 -0.61 9.31
C GLU A 19 1.19 -0.37 8.19
N PHE A 20 2.08 0.61 8.38
CA PHE A 20 3.21 0.89 7.50
C PHE A 20 4.51 0.43 8.14
N LEU A 21 5.28 -0.40 7.44
CA LEU A 21 6.60 -0.87 7.87
C LEU A 21 7.66 -0.49 6.82
N GLU A 22 8.59 0.39 7.19
CA GLU A 22 9.76 0.72 6.37
C GLU A 22 10.69 -0.51 6.25
N LEU A 23 10.83 -1.04 5.04
CA LEU A 23 11.73 -2.16 4.74
C LEU A 23 13.13 -1.70 4.34
N LEU A 24 13.19 -0.55 3.65
CA LEU A 24 14.42 0.07 3.19
C LEU A 24 14.21 1.56 3.01
N LYS A 25 15.13 2.36 3.56
CA LYS A 25 15.33 3.75 3.18
C LYS A 25 16.74 3.93 2.67
N CYS A 26 16.85 4.24 1.38
CA CYS A 26 18.13 4.39 0.71
C CYS A 26 18.07 5.53 -0.29
N ARG A 27 18.81 6.61 -0.01
CA ARG A 27 18.85 7.82 -0.83
C ARG A 27 17.44 8.39 -1.04
N ASN A 28 16.98 8.48 -2.28
CA ASN A 28 15.67 8.99 -2.67
C ASN A 28 14.61 7.88 -2.82
N ILE A 29 14.89 6.66 -2.37
CA ILE A 29 13.97 5.52 -2.43
C ILE A 29 13.60 5.09 -1.02
N ALA A 30 12.31 4.97 -0.77
CA ALA A 30 11.74 4.25 0.35
C ALA A 30 10.98 3.03 -0.17
N ILE A 31 11.13 1.89 0.48
CA ILE A 31 10.33 0.70 0.25
C ILE A 31 9.61 0.39 1.55
N GLU A 32 8.28 0.35 1.48
CA GLU A 32 7.41 0.12 2.63
C GLU A 32 6.54 -1.11 2.36
N ARG A 33 6.18 -1.80 3.43
CA ARG A 33 5.12 -2.81 3.44
C ARG A 33 3.90 -2.18 4.09
N ILE A 34 2.75 -2.27 3.45
CA ILE A 34 1.49 -1.80 3.99
C ILE A 34 0.63 -3.04 4.28
N VAL A 35 0.05 -3.11 5.47
CA VAL A 35 -0.99 -4.09 5.78
C VAL A 35 -2.26 -3.31 6.03
N SER A 36 -3.31 -3.58 5.25
CA SER A 36 -4.60 -2.88 5.40
C SER A 36 -5.66 -3.84 5.93
N SER A 37 -6.51 -3.31 6.81
CA SER A 37 -7.74 -3.96 7.26
C SER A 37 -8.88 -3.75 6.25
N GLU A 38 -10.00 -4.45 6.44
CA GLU A 38 -11.23 -4.21 5.65
C GLU A 38 -11.80 -2.79 5.82
N LYS A 39 -11.34 -2.05 6.82
CA LYS A 39 -11.73 -0.67 7.12
C LYS A 39 -10.49 0.23 7.07
N PRO A 40 -9.95 0.53 5.88
CA PRO A 40 -8.80 1.42 5.76
C PRO A 40 -9.16 2.83 6.24
N ASP A 41 -8.14 3.64 6.56
CA ASP A 41 -8.33 4.99 7.11
C ASP A 41 -9.05 5.96 6.16
N ASN A 42 -9.29 5.55 4.91
CA ASN A 42 -9.90 6.37 3.85
C ASN A 42 -9.24 7.75 3.72
N LYS A 43 -7.94 7.82 4.02
CA LYS A 43 -7.16 9.05 3.96
C LYS A 43 -6.88 9.40 2.49
N ILE A 44 -7.01 10.68 2.16
CA ILE A 44 -6.57 11.22 0.88
C ILE A 44 -5.09 11.59 1.00
N TYR A 45 -4.27 10.94 0.20
CA TYR A 45 -2.85 11.20 0.06
C TYR A 45 -2.60 12.14 -1.12
N LYS A 46 -1.63 13.05 -0.93
CA LYS A 46 -1.10 13.91 -1.99
C LYS A 46 0.37 14.20 -1.68
N GLN A 47 1.21 13.24 -1.99
CA GLN A 47 2.63 13.24 -1.61
C GLN A 47 3.50 14.03 -2.59
N LEU A 48 4.71 14.41 -2.19
CA LEU A 48 5.64 15.13 -3.08
C LEU A 48 6.46 14.20 -3.97
N GLN A 49 6.64 12.95 -3.55
CA GLN A 49 7.33 11.91 -4.30
C GLN A 49 6.38 11.18 -5.25
N ASP A 50 6.95 10.57 -6.29
CA ASP A 50 6.28 9.52 -7.04
C ASP A 50 6.14 8.25 -6.19
N GLU A 51 5.08 7.49 -6.44
CA GLU A 51 4.79 6.25 -5.75
C GLU A 51 4.55 5.13 -6.76
N TRP A 52 5.11 3.96 -6.50
CA TRP A 52 4.80 2.72 -7.19
C TRP A 52 4.31 1.72 -6.15
N VAL A 53 3.04 1.32 -6.29
CA VAL A 53 2.38 0.38 -5.36
C VAL A 53 2.07 -0.91 -6.10
N ILE A 54 2.25 -2.04 -5.42
CA ILE A 54 1.90 -3.37 -5.93
C ILE A 54 1.07 -4.09 -4.87
N LEU A 55 -0.02 -4.73 -5.30
CA LEU A 55 -0.79 -5.58 -4.41
C LEU A 55 -0.15 -6.97 -4.36
N ILE A 56 0.32 -7.39 -3.20
CA ILE A 56 0.94 -8.69 -3.01
C ILE A 56 -0.09 -9.75 -2.62
N ARG A 57 -1.13 -9.38 -1.84
CA ARG A 57 -2.19 -10.30 -1.42
C ARG A 57 -3.51 -9.57 -1.19
N GLY A 58 -4.59 -10.18 -1.65
CA GLY A 58 -5.94 -9.69 -1.44
C GLY A 58 -6.48 -8.95 -2.65
N GLU A 59 -7.41 -8.04 -2.40
CA GLU A 59 -8.02 -7.14 -3.38
C GLU A 59 -8.16 -5.74 -2.76
N ALA A 60 -8.02 -4.71 -3.58
CA ALA A 60 -8.22 -3.32 -3.15
C ALA A 60 -8.89 -2.49 -4.24
N THR A 61 -9.62 -1.47 -3.80
CA THR A 61 -10.14 -0.41 -4.68
C THR A 61 -9.43 0.89 -4.34
N LEU A 62 -8.79 1.48 -5.34
CA LEU A 62 -8.12 2.78 -5.23
C LEU A 62 -8.91 3.84 -5.99
N LYS A 63 -8.94 5.05 -5.45
CA LYS A 63 -9.33 6.25 -6.18
C LYS A 63 -8.07 7.06 -6.46
N ILE A 64 -7.79 7.37 -7.72
CA ILE A 64 -6.64 8.16 -8.17
C ILE A 64 -7.17 9.26 -9.08
N ASN A 65 -7.02 10.52 -8.66
CA ASN A 65 -7.79 11.64 -9.19
C ASN A 65 -9.31 11.32 -9.15
N ASP A 66 -9.96 11.30 -10.31
CA ASP A 66 -11.37 11.00 -10.47
C ASP A 66 -11.64 9.54 -10.90
N ASN A 67 -10.58 8.75 -11.10
CA ASN A 67 -10.69 7.37 -11.54
C ASN A 67 -10.72 6.42 -10.36
N VAL A 68 -11.65 5.46 -10.40
CA VAL A 68 -11.71 4.34 -9.46
C VAL A 68 -11.19 3.10 -10.18
N ILE A 69 -10.22 2.43 -9.57
CA ILE A 69 -9.58 1.23 -10.11
C ILE A 69 -9.65 0.11 -9.07
N ASN A 70 -9.91 -1.11 -9.55
CA ASN A 70 -9.84 -2.32 -8.75
C ASN A 70 -8.55 -3.05 -9.09
N ILE A 71 -7.81 -3.45 -8.07
CA ILE A 71 -6.55 -4.18 -8.20
C ILE A 71 -6.61 -5.48 -7.41
N LYS A 72 -5.96 -6.52 -7.94
CA LYS A 72 -5.83 -7.84 -7.34
C LYS A 72 -4.36 -8.19 -7.16
N ALA A 73 -4.08 -9.26 -6.43
CA ALA A 73 -2.71 -9.72 -6.20
C ALA A 73 -1.93 -9.87 -7.52
N GLY A 74 -0.78 -9.20 -7.61
CA GLY A 74 0.07 -9.10 -8.79
C GLY A 74 -0.09 -7.80 -9.59
N ASP A 75 -1.21 -7.10 -9.44
CA ASP A 75 -1.42 -5.80 -10.08
C ASP A 75 -0.60 -4.71 -9.40
N TYR A 76 -0.10 -3.76 -10.18
CA TYR A 76 0.64 -2.61 -9.69
C TYR A 76 0.17 -1.32 -10.35
N VAL A 77 0.39 -0.20 -9.66
CA VAL A 77 0.00 1.13 -10.09
C VAL A 77 1.14 2.10 -9.84
N PHE A 78 1.39 2.96 -10.82
CA PHE A 78 2.27 4.10 -10.67
C PHE A 78 1.43 5.35 -10.43
N ILE A 79 1.74 6.08 -9.38
CA ILE A 79 1.06 7.31 -8.97
C ILE A 79 2.09 8.44 -9.00
N GLN A 80 1.89 9.39 -9.90
CA GLN A 80 2.79 10.53 -10.04
C GLN A 80 2.74 11.42 -8.79
N ALA A 81 3.86 12.08 -8.50
CA ALA A 81 3.98 13.09 -7.48
C ALA A 81 2.81 14.08 -7.53
N GLN A 82 2.33 14.46 -6.35
CA GLN A 82 1.23 15.40 -6.14
C GLN A 82 -0.11 14.96 -6.74
N THR A 83 -0.27 13.69 -7.14
CA THR A 83 -1.55 13.11 -7.55
C THR A 83 -2.38 12.72 -6.32
N PRO A 84 -3.57 13.32 -6.10
CA PRO A 84 -4.47 12.90 -5.04
C PRO A 84 -4.91 11.45 -5.24
N HIS A 85 -4.77 10.63 -4.22
CA HIS A 85 -5.21 9.25 -4.24
C HIS A 85 -5.69 8.78 -2.87
N GLN A 86 -6.51 7.73 -2.84
CA GLN A 86 -7.17 7.23 -1.65
C GLN A 86 -7.42 5.73 -1.81
N VAL A 87 -7.19 4.96 -0.75
CA VAL A 87 -7.68 3.58 -0.63
C VAL A 87 -9.15 3.65 -0.20
N LEU A 88 -10.05 3.07 -0.99
CA LEU A 88 -11.49 3.08 -0.71
C LEU A 88 -11.93 1.82 0.04
N THR A 89 -11.44 0.66 -0.38
CA THR A 89 -11.74 -0.64 0.24
C THR A 89 -10.55 -1.57 0.09
N THR A 90 -10.41 -2.50 1.04
CA THR A 90 -9.49 -3.63 0.90
C THR A 90 -10.12 -4.91 1.46
N SER A 91 -9.63 -6.07 1.03
CA SER A 91 -9.96 -7.36 1.66
C SER A 91 -9.23 -7.55 2.99
N ASN A 92 -9.65 -8.49 3.83
CA ASN A 92 -8.95 -8.77 5.09
C ASN A 92 -7.46 -9.15 4.89
N ASN A 93 -6.59 -8.60 5.73
CA ASN A 93 -5.14 -8.78 5.67
C ASN A 93 -4.54 -8.49 4.27
N CYS A 94 -5.04 -7.43 3.63
CA CYS A 94 -4.53 -6.93 2.36
C CYS A 94 -3.06 -6.52 2.53
N LEU A 95 -2.23 -6.88 1.55
CA LEU A 95 -0.78 -6.65 1.54
C LEU A 95 -0.34 -6.09 0.19
#